data_AF-A0A4R3DPG7-F1
#
_entry.id   AF-A0A4R3DPG7-F1
#
_cell.length_a   1.000
_cell.length_b   1.000
_cell.length_c   1.000
_cell.angle_alpha   90.00
_cell.angle_beta   90.00
_cell.angle_gamma   90.00
#
_symmetry.space_group_name_H-M   'P 1'
#
loop_
_entity.id
_entity.type
_entity.pdbx_description
1 polymer ?
#
loop_
_entity_poly.entity_id
_entity_poly.type
_entity_poly.pdbx_seq_one_letter_code
_entity_poly.pdbx_strand_id
1 'polypeptide(L)'
;MEYVAPYGSLDPNAPYVNGNPSTGQMGSIPPAAAFEHPQREILALIAAAALTPAGADLSQLLRAVRKFGGGYFVPAGTANAITITPSPAFQNLTQLVGVPLRIVAGATNTGPATLNVNGLGALAIQRRNGAALTAGDIVIGQIFQVTYNGTIFQLVTQLETFFVTQAFAGAGGQAGFSGSLVVPTGVTRMFIRAWGAGGGGGGAVFNASGGGGGGGGYAENWFPVLPGATLTIQAGTGGAAGGSGLAGGNGTGSFVSAVAGPVTGVFLSAGGGGGGGGAASATTVGAFGTGGTTSGGSFQPAGGAGQAGQVIGSNYYGGFGGASPLAGGGGYPSAQGAIFGSGGGGGTSNTAAPGTGAGGLVTISW
;
A
#
# COMPACT_ATOMS: atom_id res chain seq x y z
N MET A 1 -17.47 -45.49 2.12
CA MET A 1 -18.18 -46.77 2.21
C MET A 1 -18.34 -47.47 0.85
N GLU A 2 -17.87 -48.71 0.77
CA GLU A 2 -18.25 -49.69 -0.27
C GLU A 2 -19.69 -50.17 -0.04
N TYR A 3 -20.46 -50.44 -1.12
CA TYR A 3 -21.81 -50.95 -1.00
C TYR A 3 -21.82 -52.39 -0.46
N VAL A 4 -22.73 -52.69 0.48
CA VAL A 4 -22.90 -54.04 1.04
C VAL A 4 -24.25 -54.58 0.59
N ALA A 5 -24.24 -55.59 -0.28
CA ALA A 5 -25.44 -56.25 -0.79
C ALA A 5 -26.23 -57.00 0.30
N PRO A 6 -27.53 -57.30 0.08
CA PRO A 6 -28.33 -58.14 0.96
C PRO A 6 -27.65 -59.48 1.28
N TYR A 7 -27.81 -59.95 2.51
CA TYR A 7 -27.23 -61.20 2.98
C TYR A 7 -27.73 -62.38 2.12
N GLY A 8 -26.78 -63.17 1.62
CA GLY A 8 -27.06 -64.31 0.75
C GLY A 8 -27.28 -63.98 -0.73
N SER A 9 -27.20 -62.71 -1.14
CA SER A 9 -27.20 -62.33 -2.56
C SER A 9 -25.89 -62.74 -3.23
N LEU A 10 -25.99 -63.33 -4.43
CA LEU A 10 -24.83 -63.60 -5.30
C LEU A 10 -24.46 -62.42 -6.19
N ASP A 11 -25.39 -61.46 -6.36
CA ASP A 11 -25.14 -60.21 -7.06
C ASP A 11 -24.62 -59.15 -6.06
N PRO A 12 -23.37 -58.67 -6.20
CA PRO A 12 -22.77 -57.66 -5.34
C PRO A 12 -23.49 -56.29 -5.37
N ASN A 13 -24.33 -56.05 -6.38
CA ASN A 13 -25.09 -54.80 -6.52
C ASN A 13 -26.60 -54.99 -6.34
N ALA A 14 -27.04 -56.14 -5.81
CA ALA A 14 -28.46 -56.41 -5.62
C ALA A 14 -29.11 -55.36 -4.69
N PRO A 15 -30.26 -54.77 -5.07
CA PRO A 15 -30.93 -53.78 -4.25
C PRO A 15 -31.55 -54.41 -2.99
N TYR A 16 -31.68 -53.62 -1.93
CA TYR A 16 -32.50 -53.98 -0.79
C TYR A 16 -33.99 -53.89 -1.15
N VAL A 17 -34.73 -54.97 -0.96
CA VAL A 17 -36.18 -55.03 -1.18
C VAL A 17 -36.92 -55.13 0.15
N ASN A 18 -38.02 -54.39 0.26
CA ASN A 18 -38.91 -54.50 1.41
C ASN A 18 -39.67 -55.83 1.36
N GLY A 19 -39.90 -56.42 2.52
CA GLY A 19 -40.85 -57.52 2.63
C GLY A 19 -42.26 -56.99 2.43
N ASN A 20 -43.07 -57.69 1.64
CA ASN A 20 -44.48 -57.40 1.48
C ASN A 20 -45.32 -58.62 1.89
N PRO A 21 -45.92 -58.60 3.10
CA PRO A 21 -46.76 -59.69 3.58
C PRO A 21 -48.00 -59.96 2.72
N SER A 22 -48.56 -58.94 2.05
CA SER A 22 -49.77 -59.12 1.24
C SER A 22 -49.52 -59.84 -0.07
N THR A 23 -48.26 -59.91 -0.52
CA THR A 23 -47.84 -60.63 -1.74
C THR A 23 -46.93 -61.81 -1.45
N GLY A 24 -46.66 -62.12 -0.17
CA GLY A 24 -45.71 -63.15 0.23
C GLY A 24 -44.24 -62.83 -0.13
N GLN A 25 -43.93 -61.59 -0.50
CA GLN A 25 -42.57 -61.19 -0.85
C GLN A 25 -41.71 -61.10 0.41
N MET A 26 -40.65 -61.92 0.47
CA MET A 26 -39.66 -61.83 1.53
C MET A 26 -38.79 -60.58 1.36
N GLY A 27 -38.50 -59.90 2.47
CA GLY A 27 -37.59 -58.75 2.47
C GLY A 27 -36.13 -59.18 2.43
N SER A 28 -35.28 -58.29 1.92
CA SER A 28 -33.83 -58.45 2.02
C SER A 28 -33.38 -58.49 3.48
N ILE A 29 -32.46 -59.39 3.80
CA ILE A 29 -31.81 -59.46 5.11
C ILE A 29 -30.58 -58.53 5.08
N PRO A 30 -30.55 -57.44 5.85
CA PRO A 30 -29.39 -56.56 5.87
C PRO A 30 -28.22 -57.16 6.64
N PRO A 31 -27.01 -57.29 6.04
CA PRO A 31 -25.83 -57.69 6.78
C PRO A 31 -25.44 -56.63 7.82
N ALA A 32 -24.82 -57.05 8.92
CA ALA A 32 -24.37 -56.15 9.98
C ALA A 32 -23.43 -55.04 9.46
N ALA A 33 -22.55 -55.37 8.51
CA ALA A 33 -21.61 -54.44 7.89
C ALA A 33 -22.31 -53.22 7.24
N ALA A 34 -23.54 -53.38 6.74
CA ALA A 34 -24.31 -52.29 6.14
C ALA A 34 -24.67 -51.18 7.15
N PHE A 35 -24.74 -51.51 8.46
CA PHE A 35 -25.05 -50.56 9.53
C PHE A 35 -23.83 -50.17 10.37
N GLU A 36 -22.87 -51.08 10.51
CA GLU A 36 -21.72 -50.92 11.40
C GLU A 36 -20.63 -50.04 10.78
N HIS A 37 -20.32 -50.26 9.50
CA HIS A 37 -19.29 -49.51 8.79
C HIS A 37 -19.58 -47.99 8.70
N PRO A 38 -20.81 -47.52 8.38
CA PRO A 38 -21.09 -46.08 8.36
C PRO A 38 -21.00 -45.47 9.77
N GLN A 39 -21.42 -46.21 10.81
CA GLN A 39 -21.26 -45.77 12.20
C GLN A 39 -19.79 -45.60 12.57
N ARG A 40 -18.92 -46.55 12.20
CA ARG A 40 -17.47 -46.43 12.41
C ARG A 40 -16.84 -45.28 11.61
N GLU A 41 -17.25 -45.05 10.36
CA GLU A 41 -16.78 -43.89 9.58
C GLU A 41 -17.14 -42.57 10.28
N ILE A 42 -18.36 -42.45 10.82
CA ILE A 42 -18.80 -41.28 11.59
C ILE A 42 -18.02 -41.13 12.89
N LEU A 43 -17.83 -42.24 13.64
CA LEU A 43 -17.06 -42.24 14.88
C LEU A 43 -15.59 -41.84 14.64
N ALA A 44 -14.99 -42.29 13.54
CA ALA A 44 -13.64 -41.91 13.15
C ALA A 44 -13.52 -40.40 12.90
N LEU A 45 -14.50 -39.77 12.24
CA LEU A 45 -14.54 -38.33 12.04
C LEU A 45 -14.67 -37.57 13.38
N ILE A 46 -15.53 -38.03 14.28
CA ILE A 46 -15.72 -37.44 15.62
C ILE A 46 -14.42 -37.53 16.43
N ALA A 47 -13.79 -38.70 16.44
CA ALA A 47 -12.51 -38.91 17.12
C ALA A 47 -11.40 -38.04 16.52
N ALA A 48 -11.32 -37.93 15.19
CA ALA A 48 -10.36 -37.07 14.50
C ALA A 48 -10.54 -35.58 14.85
N ALA A 49 -11.78 -35.15 15.11
CA ALA A 49 -12.06 -33.81 15.62
C ALA A 49 -11.66 -33.61 17.09
N ALA A 50 -10.98 -34.58 17.72
CA ALA A 50 -10.65 -34.62 19.15
C ALA A 50 -11.90 -34.49 20.05
N LEU A 51 -13.01 -35.08 19.63
CA LEU A 51 -14.23 -35.21 20.41
C LEU A 51 -14.34 -36.65 20.92
N THR A 52 -14.84 -36.83 22.14
CA THR A 52 -15.14 -38.16 22.70
C THR A 52 -16.55 -38.58 22.27
N PRO A 53 -16.72 -39.69 21.53
CA PRO A 53 -18.04 -40.15 21.14
C PRO A 53 -18.95 -40.43 22.34
N ALA A 54 -20.19 -39.95 22.31
CA ALA A 54 -21.17 -40.16 23.37
C ALA A 54 -22.56 -40.37 22.77
N GLY A 55 -23.22 -41.49 23.11
CA GLY A 55 -24.53 -41.85 22.55
C GLY A 55 -25.67 -40.88 22.86
N ALA A 56 -25.51 -40.05 23.90
CA ALA A 56 -26.48 -39.01 24.26
C ALA A 56 -26.25 -37.67 23.51
N ASP A 57 -25.09 -37.47 22.89
CA ASP A 57 -24.76 -36.22 22.19
C ASP A 57 -24.95 -36.37 20.68
N LEU A 58 -26.13 -35.95 20.20
CA LEU A 58 -26.49 -35.99 18.77
C LEU A 58 -25.86 -34.83 17.96
N SER A 59 -25.06 -33.96 18.58
CA SER A 59 -24.42 -32.81 17.92
C SER A 59 -22.97 -33.04 17.50
N GLN A 60 -22.39 -34.19 17.85
CA GLN A 60 -20.96 -34.47 17.69
C GLN A 60 -20.50 -34.46 16.23
N LEU A 61 -21.28 -35.06 15.34
CA LEU A 61 -20.99 -35.07 13.90
C LEU A 61 -20.94 -33.64 13.35
N LEU A 62 -21.91 -32.79 13.72
CA LEU A 62 -21.96 -31.39 13.29
C LEU A 62 -20.75 -30.60 13.81
N ARG A 63 -20.36 -30.81 15.08
CA ARG A 63 -19.17 -30.18 15.67
C ARG A 63 -17.88 -30.60 14.97
N ALA A 64 -17.76 -31.88 14.63
CA ALA A 64 -16.61 -32.40 13.89
C ALA A 64 -16.49 -31.76 12.49
N VAL A 65 -17.60 -31.73 11.74
CA VAL A 65 -17.66 -31.10 10.41
C VAL A 65 -17.31 -29.61 10.48
N ARG A 66 -17.83 -28.86 11.47
CA ARG A 66 -17.51 -27.44 11.66
C ARG A 66 -16.02 -27.20 11.97
N LYS A 67 -15.42 -28.04 12.82
CA LYS A 67 -14.01 -27.93 13.20
C LYS A 67 -13.10 -28.09 11.98
N PHE A 68 -13.35 -29.08 11.13
CA PHE A 68 -12.57 -29.27 9.91
C PHE A 68 -12.93 -28.28 8.80
N GLY A 69 -14.18 -27.80 8.74
CA GLY A 69 -14.61 -26.79 7.78
C GLY A 69 -13.98 -25.39 8.01
N GLY A 70 -13.61 -25.08 9.26
CA GLY A 70 -13.05 -23.77 9.66
C GLY A 70 -11.65 -23.78 10.30
N GLY A 71 -11.04 -24.96 10.50
CA GLY A 71 -9.75 -25.09 11.17
C GLY A 71 -8.54 -24.64 10.34
N TYR A 72 -7.37 -24.61 10.99
CA TYR A 72 -6.06 -24.35 10.36
C TYR A 72 -5.02 -25.37 10.84
N PHE A 73 -3.98 -25.57 10.05
CA PHE A 73 -2.82 -26.40 10.38
C PHE A 73 -1.72 -25.55 11.04
N VAL A 74 -1.09 -26.11 12.07
CA VAL A 74 0.16 -25.57 12.62
C VAL A 74 1.31 -26.18 11.82
N PRO A 75 2.13 -25.38 11.11
CA PRO A 75 3.20 -25.89 10.29
C PRO A 75 4.45 -26.19 11.12
N ALA A 76 5.33 -27.00 10.53
CA ALA A 76 6.73 -27.14 10.92
C ALA A 76 7.65 -26.64 9.80
N GLY A 77 8.96 -26.81 9.97
CA GLY A 77 9.97 -26.37 9.01
C GLY A 77 10.47 -24.96 9.24
N THR A 78 10.82 -24.25 8.17
CA THR A 78 11.37 -22.88 8.20
C THR A 78 10.44 -21.89 7.51
N ALA A 79 10.77 -20.60 7.58
CA ALA A 79 10.03 -19.52 6.95
C ALA A 79 9.77 -19.70 5.43
N ASN A 80 10.68 -20.37 4.72
CA ASN A 80 10.60 -20.57 3.27
C ASN A 80 10.46 -22.06 2.87
N ALA A 81 10.48 -22.98 3.84
CA ALA A 81 10.28 -24.41 3.63
C ALA A 81 9.27 -24.91 4.66
N ILE A 82 7.99 -24.75 4.33
CA ILE A 82 6.87 -25.00 5.22
C ILE A 82 6.43 -26.45 5.06
N THR A 83 6.15 -27.13 6.17
CA THR A 83 5.61 -28.49 6.15
C THR A 83 4.35 -28.60 6.99
N ILE A 84 3.37 -29.37 6.51
CA ILE A 84 2.14 -29.70 7.25
C ILE A 84 1.85 -31.20 7.15
N THR A 85 1.26 -31.76 8.20
CA THR A 85 0.87 -33.17 8.26
C THR A 85 -0.62 -33.32 8.62
N PRO A 86 -1.53 -33.03 7.68
CA PRO A 86 -2.95 -33.32 7.86
C PRO A 86 -3.20 -34.78 8.26
N SER A 87 -4.23 -34.97 9.09
CA SER A 87 -4.75 -36.28 9.49
C SER A 87 -6.27 -36.32 9.24
N PRO A 88 -6.81 -37.31 8.50
CA PRO A 88 -6.09 -38.38 7.79
C PRO A 88 -5.10 -37.86 6.73
N ALA A 89 -4.02 -38.61 6.49
CA ALA A 89 -2.98 -38.19 5.56
C ALA A 89 -3.47 -38.26 4.11
N PHE A 90 -3.19 -37.21 3.34
CA PHE A 90 -3.30 -37.28 1.89
C PHE A 90 -2.23 -38.23 1.34
N GLN A 91 -2.63 -39.10 0.43
CA GLN A 91 -1.79 -40.17 -0.12
C GLN A 91 -1.05 -39.73 -1.40
N ASN A 92 -1.56 -38.70 -2.08
CA ASN A 92 -0.98 -38.17 -3.32
C ASN A 92 -1.45 -36.73 -3.57
N LEU A 93 -0.76 -36.05 -4.49
CA LEU A 93 -1.05 -34.65 -4.82
C LEU A 93 -2.40 -34.45 -5.53
N THR A 94 -2.94 -35.47 -6.19
CA THR A 94 -4.24 -35.35 -6.89
C THR A 94 -5.39 -35.18 -5.89
N GLN A 95 -5.28 -35.76 -4.69
CA GLN A 95 -6.23 -35.53 -3.60
C GLN A 95 -6.19 -34.11 -3.02
N LEU A 96 -5.13 -33.34 -3.29
CA LEU A 96 -5.00 -31.95 -2.83
C LEU A 96 -5.60 -30.93 -3.80
N VAL A 97 -5.91 -31.34 -5.03
CA VAL A 97 -6.42 -30.41 -6.06
C VAL A 97 -7.71 -29.77 -5.58
N GLY A 98 -7.73 -28.44 -5.52
CA GLY A 98 -8.89 -27.66 -5.07
C GLY A 98 -9.12 -27.64 -3.55
N VAL A 99 -8.32 -28.37 -2.76
CA VAL A 99 -8.45 -28.38 -1.29
C VAL A 99 -7.92 -27.07 -0.70
N PRO A 100 -8.74 -26.29 0.03
CA PRO A 100 -8.27 -25.10 0.72
C PRO A 100 -7.51 -25.51 2.00
N LEU A 101 -6.19 -25.29 2.02
CA LEU A 101 -5.34 -25.53 3.18
C LEU A 101 -5.11 -24.20 3.89
N ARG A 102 -5.66 -24.08 5.10
CA ARG A 102 -5.43 -22.93 5.98
C ARG A 102 -4.32 -23.26 6.96
N ILE A 103 -3.34 -22.36 7.09
CA ILE A 103 -2.11 -22.60 7.84
C ILE A 103 -1.82 -21.36 8.67
N VAL A 104 -1.51 -21.52 9.96
CA VAL A 104 -0.98 -20.42 10.77
C VAL A 104 0.52 -20.28 10.52
N ALA A 105 0.99 -19.12 10.09
CA ALA A 105 2.39 -18.92 9.77
C ALA A 105 3.29 -18.99 11.02
N GLY A 106 4.22 -19.96 11.05
CA GLY A 106 5.20 -20.08 12.14
C GLY A 106 6.34 -19.04 12.08
N ALA A 107 6.58 -18.45 10.91
CA ALA A 107 7.58 -17.42 10.68
C ALA A 107 7.21 -16.56 9.46
N THR A 108 7.75 -15.34 9.38
CA THR A 108 7.59 -14.48 8.20
C THR A 108 8.54 -14.94 7.10
N ASN A 109 8.02 -15.20 5.90
CA ASN A 109 8.86 -15.63 4.77
C ASN A 109 9.83 -14.50 4.36
N THR A 110 11.05 -14.87 3.96
CA THR A 110 12.09 -13.92 3.52
C THR A 110 12.35 -13.97 2.02
N GLY A 111 11.62 -14.80 1.29
CA GLY A 111 11.72 -14.98 -0.16
C GLY A 111 10.71 -16.01 -0.67
N PRO A 112 10.99 -16.66 -1.82
CA PRO A 112 10.17 -17.75 -2.32
C PRO A 112 10.01 -18.85 -1.28
N ALA A 113 8.78 -19.32 -1.06
CA ALA A 113 8.49 -20.37 -0.11
C ALA A 113 7.90 -21.61 -0.79
N THR A 114 8.08 -22.76 -0.14
CA THR A 114 7.52 -24.05 -0.58
C THR A 114 6.64 -24.64 0.52
N LEU A 115 5.69 -25.49 0.11
CA LEU A 115 4.87 -26.29 1.01
C LEU A 115 5.05 -27.78 0.70
N ASN A 116 5.33 -28.57 1.73
CA ASN A 116 5.29 -30.04 1.67
C ASN A 116 4.15 -30.56 2.57
N VAL A 117 3.19 -31.24 1.96
CA VAL A 117 2.02 -31.82 2.63
C VAL A 117 2.22 -33.32 2.78
N ASN A 118 2.16 -33.84 4.02
CA ASN A 118 2.31 -35.26 4.32
C ASN A 118 3.58 -35.93 3.73
N GLY A 119 4.64 -35.17 3.41
CA GLY A 119 5.86 -35.72 2.80
C GLY A 119 5.73 -36.06 1.31
N LEU A 120 4.67 -35.62 0.63
CA LEU A 120 4.39 -35.90 -0.80
C LEU A 120 5.33 -35.18 -1.78
N GLY A 121 6.21 -34.31 -1.27
CA GLY A 121 7.14 -33.50 -2.05
C GLY A 121 6.91 -32.01 -1.84
N ALA A 122 7.99 -31.24 -1.77
CA ALA A 122 7.90 -29.80 -1.61
C ALA A 122 7.57 -29.13 -2.95
N LEU A 123 6.49 -28.34 -2.99
CA LEU A 123 6.09 -27.58 -4.17
C LEU A 123 6.09 -26.08 -3.85
N ALA A 124 6.33 -25.26 -4.87
CA ALA A 124 6.35 -23.81 -4.73
C ALA A 124 4.97 -23.27 -4.33
N ILE A 125 4.97 -22.29 -3.42
CA ILE A 125 3.84 -21.41 -3.19
C ILE A 125 4.00 -20.19 -4.10
N GLN A 126 2.96 -19.85 -4.85
CA GLN A 126 2.95 -18.71 -5.76
C GLN A 126 1.79 -17.77 -5.45
N ARG A 127 1.97 -16.49 -5.78
CA ARG A 127 0.92 -15.47 -5.71
C ARG A 127 -0.18 -15.76 -6.72
N ARG A 128 -1.32 -15.05 -6.58
CA ARG A 128 -2.47 -15.21 -7.50
C ARG A 128 -2.09 -15.00 -8.97
N ASN A 129 -1.11 -14.14 -9.25
CA ASN A 129 -0.62 -13.83 -10.60
C ASN A 129 0.44 -14.82 -11.12
N GLY A 130 0.74 -15.91 -10.40
CA GLY A 130 1.74 -16.92 -10.79
C GLY A 130 3.19 -16.56 -10.45
N ALA A 131 3.45 -15.39 -9.86
CA ALA A 131 4.79 -15.03 -9.40
C ALA A 131 5.17 -15.80 -8.12
N ALA A 132 6.47 -16.03 -7.92
CA ALA A 132 6.99 -16.53 -6.65
C ALA A 132 6.66 -15.57 -5.49
N LEU A 133 6.56 -16.11 -4.27
CA LEU A 133 6.43 -15.26 -3.08
C LEU A 133 7.66 -14.37 -2.89
N THR A 134 7.45 -13.16 -2.38
CA THR A 134 8.52 -12.28 -1.88
C THR A 134 8.46 -12.21 -0.36
N ALA A 135 9.54 -11.70 0.25
CA ALA A 135 9.59 -11.48 1.68
C ALA A 135 8.34 -10.73 2.20
N GLY A 136 7.71 -11.25 3.25
CA GLY A 136 6.54 -10.66 3.89
C GLY A 136 5.18 -11.08 3.33
N ASP A 137 5.11 -11.90 2.28
CA ASP A 137 3.83 -12.42 1.77
C ASP A 137 3.10 -13.35 2.75
N ILE A 138 3.86 -14.04 3.60
CA ILE A 138 3.39 -14.84 4.72
C ILE A 138 4.00 -14.22 5.97
N VAL A 139 3.17 -13.76 6.90
CA VAL A 139 3.61 -13.06 8.13
C VAL A 139 3.34 -13.94 9.34
N ILE A 140 4.33 -14.06 10.24
CA ILE A 140 4.22 -14.85 11.48
C ILE A 140 2.91 -14.57 12.25
N GLY A 141 2.27 -15.63 12.75
CA GLY A 141 1.04 -15.57 13.52
C GLY A 141 -0.24 -15.37 12.70
N GLN A 142 -0.14 -15.01 11.42
CA GLN A 142 -1.31 -14.87 10.55
C GLN A 142 -1.74 -16.21 9.97
N ILE A 143 -3.04 -16.36 9.73
CA ILE A 143 -3.59 -17.51 9.01
C ILE A 143 -3.61 -17.16 7.52
N PHE A 144 -2.89 -17.93 6.71
CA PHE A 144 -2.92 -17.84 5.27
C PHE A 144 -3.58 -19.07 4.66
N GLN A 145 -4.18 -18.93 3.47
CA GLN A 145 -4.78 -20.03 2.73
C GLN A 145 -4.05 -20.26 1.41
N VAL A 146 -3.72 -21.52 1.13
CA VAL A 146 -3.25 -21.98 -0.18
C VAL A 146 -4.18 -23.03 -0.75
N THR A 147 -4.22 -23.13 -2.08
CA THR A 147 -4.96 -24.18 -2.79
C THR A 147 -4.04 -24.78 -3.86
N TYR A 148 -3.96 -26.11 -3.93
CA TYR A 148 -3.22 -26.78 -4.99
C TYR A 148 -4.03 -26.75 -6.30
N ASN A 149 -3.43 -26.27 -7.39
CA ASN A 149 -4.10 -26.13 -8.69
C ASN A 149 -3.77 -27.28 -9.68
N GLY A 150 -3.03 -28.30 -9.25
CA GLY A 150 -2.54 -29.37 -10.10
C GLY A 150 -1.05 -29.30 -10.45
N THR A 151 -0.41 -28.14 -10.22
CA THR A 151 1.03 -27.93 -10.45
C THR A 151 1.74 -27.25 -9.28
N ILE A 152 1.11 -26.21 -8.70
CA ILE A 152 1.67 -25.39 -7.61
C ILE A 152 0.62 -25.11 -6.54
N PHE A 153 1.07 -24.63 -5.39
CA PHE A 153 0.18 -24.07 -4.37
C PHE A 153 -0.04 -22.58 -4.65
N GLN A 154 -1.27 -22.17 -4.90
CA GLN A 154 -1.63 -20.77 -5.10
C GLN A 154 -2.05 -20.14 -3.76
N LEU A 155 -1.42 -19.04 -3.38
CA LEU A 155 -1.79 -18.22 -2.22
C LEU A 155 -3.10 -17.47 -2.52
N VAL A 156 -4.14 -17.74 -1.73
CA VAL A 156 -5.50 -17.22 -1.93
C VAL A 156 -5.74 -15.95 -1.12
N THR A 157 -5.26 -15.93 0.12
CA THR A 157 -5.25 -14.76 1.01
C THR A 157 -3.97 -13.96 0.75
N GLN A 158 -3.94 -13.18 -0.32
CA GLN A 158 -2.92 -12.15 -0.43
C GLN A 158 -3.35 -11.01 0.51
N LEU A 159 -2.48 -10.60 1.44
CA LEU A 159 -2.67 -9.36 2.19
C LEU A 159 -2.92 -8.26 1.16
N GLU A 160 -4.06 -7.57 1.29
CA GLU A 160 -4.29 -6.31 0.59
C GLU A 160 -3.08 -5.43 0.89
N THR A 161 -2.36 -5.01 -0.14
CA THR A 161 -1.40 -3.92 0.00
C THR A 161 -2.26 -2.69 0.30
N PHE A 162 -2.43 -2.37 1.58
CA PHE A 162 -3.07 -1.12 1.97
C PHE A 162 -2.31 0.00 1.25
N PHE A 163 -3.01 0.79 0.43
CA PHE A 163 -2.43 1.99 -0.16
C PHE A 163 -2.08 2.95 0.99
N VAL A 164 -0.83 2.91 1.45
CA VAL A 164 -0.36 3.81 2.50
C VAL A 164 0.16 5.05 1.80
N THR A 165 -0.39 6.22 2.11
CA THR A 165 0.18 7.50 1.68
C THR A 165 0.83 8.19 2.87
N GLN A 166 2.14 8.40 2.82
CA GLN A 166 2.85 9.23 3.78
C GLN A 166 3.18 10.60 3.17
N ALA A 167 3.00 11.65 3.97
CA ALA A 167 3.28 13.03 3.60
C ALA A 167 4.47 13.57 4.41
N PHE A 168 5.37 14.28 3.75
CA PHE A 168 6.58 14.85 4.31
C PHE A 168 6.57 16.36 4.05
N ALA A 169 6.43 17.14 5.12
CA ALA A 169 6.43 18.61 5.10
C ALA A 169 6.99 19.15 6.43
N GLY A 170 7.54 20.36 6.41
CA GLY A 170 7.98 21.03 7.62
C GLY A 170 6.83 21.60 8.45
N ALA A 171 7.09 21.84 9.73
CA ALA A 171 6.11 22.47 10.63
C ALA A 171 5.78 23.92 10.22
N GLY A 172 4.55 24.35 10.48
CA GLY A 172 4.13 25.74 10.30
C GLY A 172 3.71 26.16 8.89
N GLY A 173 4.00 25.37 7.85
CA GLY A 173 3.56 25.62 6.47
C GLY A 173 4.61 26.28 5.56
N GLN A 174 5.73 26.77 6.11
CA GLN A 174 6.84 27.43 5.41
C GLN A 174 8.17 26.70 5.64
N ALA A 175 8.30 25.95 6.74
CA ALA A 175 9.50 25.17 6.99
C ALA A 175 9.61 23.99 6.00
N GLY A 176 10.85 23.57 5.74
CA GLY A 176 11.14 22.36 4.98
C GLY A 176 11.21 21.12 5.86
N PHE A 177 11.41 19.98 5.22
CA PHE A 177 11.61 18.69 5.86
C PHE A 177 12.85 18.02 5.26
N SER A 178 13.62 17.33 6.10
CA SER A 178 14.68 16.43 5.67
C SER A 178 14.63 15.17 6.51
N GLY A 179 14.62 14.01 5.86
CA GLY A 179 14.54 12.72 6.53
C GLY A 179 14.62 11.57 5.56
N SER A 180 14.23 10.39 6.01
CA SER A 180 14.32 9.17 5.23
C SER A 180 13.10 8.27 5.40
N LEU A 181 12.84 7.45 4.38
CA LEU A 181 11.86 6.37 4.40
C LEU A 181 12.55 5.05 4.04
N VAL A 182 12.40 4.03 4.87
CA VAL A 182 12.78 2.66 4.50
C VAL A 182 11.62 2.07 3.69
N VAL A 183 11.91 1.62 2.47
CA VAL A 183 10.92 0.95 1.60
C VAL A 183 10.40 -0.29 2.32
N PRO A 184 9.10 -0.42 2.58
CA PRO A 184 8.57 -1.57 3.30
C PRO A 184 8.82 -2.89 2.57
N THR A 185 8.83 -3.99 3.32
CA THR A 185 8.97 -5.34 2.75
C THR A 185 7.86 -5.61 1.73
N GLY A 186 8.19 -6.25 0.61
CA GLY A 186 7.24 -6.57 -0.46
C GLY A 186 6.90 -5.42 -1.42
N VAL A 187 7.27 -4.17 -1.10
CA VAL A 187 7.02 -3.01 -1.95
C VAL A 187 8.12 -2.88 -3.00
N THR A 188 7.75 -3.08 -4.27
CA THR A 188 8.68 -3.00 -5.41
C THR A 188 8.42 -1.81 -6.33
N ARG A 189 7.35 -1.04 -6.08
CA ARG A 189 7.02 0.19 -6.78
C ARG A 189 6.35 1.18 -5.83
N MET A 190 6.60 2.47 -6.01
CA MET A 190 5.96 3.54 -5.24
C MET A 190 5.53 4.67 -6.18
N PHE A 191 4.38 5.27 -5.91
CA PHE A 191 3.95 6.50 -6.55
C PHE A 191 4.40 7.69 -5.71
N ILE A 192 5.19 8.58 -6.29
CA ILE A 192 5.75 9.73 -5.58
C ILE A 192 5.25 11.00 -6.24
N ARG A 193 4.84 11.96 -5.40
CA ARG A 193 4.53 13.34 -5.78
C ARG A 193 5.41 14.29 -4.99
N ALA A 194 5.90 15.34 -5.63
CA ALA A 194 6.67 16.39 -4.99
C ALA A 194 6.24 17.77 -5.47
N TRP A 195 6.11 18.69 -4.52
CA TRP A 195 5.93 20.13 -4.74
C TRP A 195 7.14 20.85 -4.18
N GLY A 196 7.83 21.63 -5.02
CA GLY A 196 8.89 22.52 -4.56
C GLY A 196 8.32 23.63 -3.68
N ALA A 197 9.14 24.26 -2.84
CA ALA A 197 8.68 25.38 -2.02
C ALA A 197 8.50 26.67 -2.84
N GLY A 198 7.63 27.57 -2.41
CA GLY A 198 7.45 28.87 -3.05
C GLY A 198 8.55 29.86 -2.68
N GLY A 199 8.80 30.83 -3.56
CA GLY A 199 9.67 31.98 -3.28
C GLY A 199 8.97 33.03 -2.42
N GLY A 200 9.75 33.81 -1.67
CA GLY A 200 9.25 34.95 -0.91
C GLY A 200 8.98 36.17 -1.79
N GLY A 201 8.05 37.03 -1.37
CA GLY A 201 7.81 38.31 -2.03
C GLY A 201 8.94 39.29 -1.82
N GLY A 202 9.20 40.15 -2.81
CA GLY A 202 10.14 41.26 -2.70
C GLY A 202 9.56 42.38 -1.84
N GLY A 203 10.42 43.04 -1.07
CA GLY A 203 10.03 44.18 -0.25
C GLY A 203 10.10 45.49 -1.02
N ALA A 204 9.38 46.49 -0.52
CA ALA A 204 9.29 47.81 -1.12
C ALA A 204 9.80 48.88 -0.15
N VAL A 205 10.41 49.94 -0.69
CA VAL A 205 10.59 51.20 0.04
C VAL A 205 9.32 52.05 -0.04
N PHE A 206 9.32 53.23 0.59
CA PHE A 206 8.19 54.16 0.52
C PHE A 206 7.89 54.54 -0.94
N ASN A 207 6.61 54.62 -1.30
CA ASN A 207 6.17 54.86 -2.67
C ASN A 207 6.73 53.87 -3.71
N ALA A 208 6.85 52.58 -3.39
CA ALA A 208 7.29 51.55 -4.31
C ALA A 208 6.44 50.27 -4.15
N SER A 209 6.58 49.31 -5.07
CA SER A 209 5.88 48.02 -4.97
C SER A 209 6.81 46.84 -5.29
N GLY A 210 6.90 45.88 -4.37
CA GLY A 210 7.69 44.67 -4.55
C GLY A 210 6.96 43.64 -5.42
N GLY A 211 7.73 42.80 -6.12
CA GLY A 211 7.16 41.68 -6.89
C GLY A 211 6.80 40.50 -6.00
N GLY A 212 5.84 39.69 -6.42
CA GLY A 212 5.52 38.43 -5.75
C GLY A 212 6.53 37.33 -6.09
N GLY A 213 6.78 36.44 -5.13
CA GLY A 213 7.61 35.25 -5.33
C GLY A 213 6.89 34.22 -6.22
N GLY A 214 7.65 33.41 -6.95
CA GLY A 214 7.11 32.34 -7.78
C GLY A 214 6.68 31.12 -6.95
N GLY A 215 5.77 30.32 -7.50
CA GLY A 215 5.43 29.01 -6.96
C GLY A 215 6.51 27.97 -7.27
N GLY A 216 6.64 26.95 -6.42
CA GLY A 216 7.47 25.79 -6.67
C GLY A 216 6.89 24.89 -7.77
N GLY A 217 7.74 24.09 -8.39
CA GLY A 217 7.34 23.12 -9.41
C GLY A 217 6.54 21.95 -8.83
N TYR A 218 5.99 21.12 -9.70
CA TYR A 218 5.35 19.85 -9.34
C TYR A 218 5.91 18.70 -10.18
N ALA A 219 6.15 17.55 -9.58
CA ALA A 219 6.49 16.34 -10.32
C ALA A 219 5.88 15.11 -9.68
N GLU A 220 5.37 14.18 -10.49
CA GLU A 220 4.89 12.88 -10.04
C GLU A 220 5.29 11.73 -10.97
N ASN A 221 5.51 10.54 -10.41
CA ASN A 221 5.72 9.32 -11.20
C ASN A 221 5.58 8.03 -10.36
N TRP A 222 5.47 6.90 -11.06
CA TRP A 222 5.73 5.58 -10.51
C TRP A 222 7.21 5.23 -10.65
N PHE A 223 7.86 4.89 -9.54
CA PHE A 223 9.25 4.44 -9.55
C PHE A 223 9.35 2.99 -9.09
N PRO A 224 10.17 2.16 -9.77
CA PRO A 224 10.58 0.89 -9.19
C PRO A 224 11.48 1.15 -7.98
N VAL A 225 11.33 0.36 -6.93
CA VAL A 225 12.12 0.46 -5.70
C VAL A 225 12.58 -0.91 -5.22
N LEU A 226 13.62 -0.93 -4.39
CA LEU A 226 14.11 -2.14 -3.74
C LEU A 226 13.52 -2.23 -2.33
N PRO A 227 12.78 -3.30 -1.97
CA PRO A 227 12.34 -3.52 -0.60
C PRO A 227 13.50 -3.43 0.40
N GLY A 228 13.31 -2.70 1.50
CA GLY A 228 14.33 -2.45 2.52
C GLY A 228 15.36 -1.37 2.18
N ALA A 229 15.38 -0.82 0.96
CA ALA A 229 16.24 0.31 0.65
C ALA A 229 15.80 1.57 1.40
N THR A 230 16.76 2.43 1.75
CA THR A 230 16.47 3.74 2.37
C THR A 230 16.41 4.81 1.29
N LEU A 231 15.28 5.51 1.23
CA LEU A 231 15.09 6.71 0.41
C LEU A 231 15.36 7.95 1.24
N THR A 232 16.13 8.90 0.71
CA THR A 232 16.26 10.23 1.28
C THR A 232 15.18 11.12 0.72
N ILE A 233 14.51 11.86 1.60
CA ILE A 233 13.37 12.70 1.26
C ILE A 233 13.65 14.12 1.74
N GLN A 234 13.48 15.07 0.84
CA GLN A 234 13.50 16.49 1.17
C GLN A 234 12.21 17.14 0.69
N ALA A 235 11.55 17.88 1.58
CA ALA A 235 10.55 18.87 1.21
C ALA A 235 11.15 20.27 1.40
N GLY A 236 11.00 21.12 0.39
CA GLY A 236 11.64 22.44 0.37
C GLY A 236 11.19 23.37 1.50
N THR A 237 12.08 24.25 1.93
CA THR A 237 11.80 25.43 2.75
C THR A 237 11.29 26.58 1.87
N GLY A 238 10.22 27.23 2.31
CA GLY A 238 9.72 28.46 1.70
C GLY A 238 10.76 29.58 1.69
N GLY A 239 10.73 30.40 0.65
CA GLY A 239 11.60 31.56 0.53
C GLY A 239 11.26 32.64 1.57
N ALA A 240 12.29 33.22 2.18
CA ALA A 240 12.13 34.32 3.13
C ALA A 240 11.54 35.57 2.44
N ALA A 241 10.76 36.35 3.15
CA ALA A 241 10.24 37.61 2.64
C ALA A 241 11.37 38.65 2.52
N GLY A 242 11.33 39.50 1.49
CA GLY A 242 12.32 40.54 1.28
C GLY A 242 12.24 41.65 2.35
N GLY A 243 13.39 42.16 2.79
CA GLY A 243 13.43 43.42 3.55
C GLY A 243 13.05 44.63 2.69
N SER A 244 12.99 45.83 3.27
CA SER A 244 12.63 47.04 2.52
C SER A 244 13.56 47.24 1.31
N GLY A 245 12.97 47.26 0.10
CA GLY A 245 13.69 47.36 -1.17
C GLY A 245 14.48 46.12 -1.60
N LEU A 246 14.50 45.05 -0.82
CA LEU A 246 15.26 43.84 -1.09
C LEU A 246 14.39 42.77 -1.76
N ALA A 247 15.03 41.92 -2.56
CA ALA A 247 14.38 40.75 -3.13
C ALA A 247 13.99 39.74 -2.05
N GLY A 248 12.92 38.98 -2.32
CA GLY A 248 12.60 37.79 -1.53
C GLY A 248 13.60 36.68 -1.77
N GLY A 249 13.70 35.77 -0.81
CA GLY A 249 14.48 34.54 -0.94
C GLY A 249 13.81 33.55 -1.89
N ASN A 250 14.62 32.74 -2.57
CA ASN A 250 14.11 31.60 -3.34
C ASN A 250 13.59 30.52 -2.40
N GLY A 251 12.53 29.82 -2.80
CA GLY A 251 12.16 28.55 -2.20
C GLY A 251 13.20 27.48 -2.53
N THR A 252 13.40 26.50 -1.65
CA THR A 252 14.25 25.35 -1.96
C THR A 252 13.45 24.22 -2.60
N GLY A 253 14.15 23.32 -3.30
CA GLY A 253 13.54 22.19 -3.98
C GLY A 253 13.12 21.08 -3.03
N SER A 254 12.12 20.32 -3.45
CA SER A 254 11.71 19.04 -2.88
C SER A 254 12.20 17.91 -3.78
N PHE A 255 12.76 16.85 -3.21
CA PHE A 255 13.25 15.72 -3.98
C PHE A 255 13.20 14.40 -3.21
N VAL A 256 13.26 13.31 -3.97
CA VAL A 256 13.51 11.97 -3.44
C VAL A 256 14.74 11.40 -4.12
N SER A 257 15.62 10.79 -3.32
CA SER A 257 16.81 10.10 -3.81
C SER A 257 17.02 8.75 -3.16
N ALA A 258 17.75 7.88 -3.86
CA ALA A 258 18.12 6.55 -3.39
C ALA A 258 19.60 6.29 -3.66
N VAL A 259 20.24 5.54 -2.76
CA VAL A 259 21.64 5.10 -2.93
C VAL A 259 21.74 3.67 -3.49
N ALA A 260 20.64 2.91 -3.46
CA ALA A 260 20.58 1.53 -3.92
C ALA A 260 19.20 1.19 -4.47
N GLY A 261 19.16 0.26 -5.43
CA GLY A 261 17.95 -0.19 -6.10
C GLY A 261 17.93 0.14 -7.59
N PRO A 262 16.78 -0.06 -8.25
CA PRO A 262 16.65 0.12 -9.71
C PRO A 262 16.67 1.59 -10.15
N VAL A 263 16.50 2.54 -9.22
CA VAL A 263 16.75 3.97 -9.42
C VAL A 263 17.74 4.45 -8.36
N THR A 264 18.66 5.32 -8.73
CA THR A 264 19.70 5.87 -7.83
C THR A 264 19.91 7.37 -8.09
N GLY A 265 20.51 8.07 -7.12
CA GLY A 265 20.62 9.52 -7.14
C GLY A 265 19.26 10.18 -6.92
N VAL A 266 19.15 11.47 -7.25
CA VAL A 266 17.86 12.20 -7.25
C VAL A 266 17.09 11.77 -8.50
N PHE A 267 15.98 11.05 -8.30
CA PHE A 267 15.19 10.50 -9.39
C PHE A 267 13.82 11.18 -9.56
N LEU A 268 13.40 12.00 -8.60
CA LEU A 268 12.29 12.94 -8.73
C LEU A 268 12.66 14.23 -8.02
N SER A 269 12.45 15.37 -8.69
CA SER A 269 12.63 16.68 -8.07
C SER A 269 11.63 17.71 -8.56
N ALA A 270 11.20 18.56 -7.64
CA ALA A 270 10.41 19.73 -7.87
C ALA A 270 11.14 20.93 -7.25
N GLY A 271 11.70 21.77 -8.10
CA GLY A 271 12.47 22.96 -7.74
C GLY A 271 11.61 24.02 -7.08
N GLY A 272 12.22 24.82 -6.21
CA GLY A 272 11.52 25.92 -5.55
C GLY A 272 11.32 27.13 -6.48
N GLY A 273 10.33 27.96 -6.15
CA GLY A 273 10.05 29.20 -6.87
C GLY A 273 11.09 30.28 -6.58
N GLY A 274 11.34 31.13 -7.56
CA GLY A 274 12.22 32.29 -7.42
C GLY A 274 11.61 33.36 -6.53
N GLY A 275 12.42 34.09 -5.79
CA GLY A 275 11.99 35.24 -5.00
C GLY A 275 11.53 36.40 -5.89
N GLY A 276 10.56 37.17 -5.40
CA GLY A 276 10.12 38.39 -6.06
C GLY A 276 11.19 39.49 -5.94
N GLY A 277 11.35 40.29 -7.00
CA GLY A 277 12.26 41.43 -7.01
C GLY A 277 11.84 42.50 -6.00
N GLY A 278 12.81 43.08 -5.30
CA GLY A 278 12.59 44.23 -4.43
C GLY A 278 12.45 45.53 -5.22
N ALA A 279 11.82 46.53 -4.61
CA ALA A 279 11.73 47.87 -5.18
C ALA A 279 12.42 48.88 -4.26
N ALA A 280 13.68 49.21 -4.59
CA ALA A 280 14.60 49.98 -3.74
C ALA A 280 14.52 51.50 -3.91
N SER A 281 13.69 52.00 -4.81
CA SER A 281 13.54 53.44 -5.09
C SER A 281 12.08 53.80 -5.22
N ALA A 282 11.73 55.03 -4.85
CA ALA A 282 10.39 55.55 -5.07
C ALA A 282 10.01 55.42 -6.56
N THR A 283 8.74 55.11 -6.80
CA THR A 283 8.10 54.87 -8.10
C THR A 283 8.59 53.66 -8.89
N THR A 284 9.41 52.79 -8.29
CA THR A 284 9.84 51.53 -8.95
C THR A 284 8.96 50.34 -8.59
N VAL A 285 8.97 49.35 -9.50
CA VAL A 285 8.28 48.07 -9.34
C VAL A 285 9.29 46.93 -9.31
N GLY A 286 9.08 45.99 -8.40
CA GLY A 286 9.84 44.75 -8.31
C GLY A 286 9.41 43.75 -9.38
N ALA A 287 10.39 43.06 -9.98
CA ALA A 287 10.14 41.99 -10.94
C ALA A 287 9.45 40.78 -10.29
N PHE A 288 8.74 39.97 -11.08
CA PHE A 288 8.14 38.74 -10.57
C PHE A 288 9.20 37.65 -10.30
N GLY A 289 8.93 36.82 -9.30
CA GLY A 289 9.67 35.58 -9.09
C GLY A 289 9.28 34.51 -10.12
N THR A 290 10.27 33.78 -10.63
CA THR A 290 10.05 32.70 -11.61
C THR A 290 9.45 31.46 -10.98
N GLY A 291 8.70 30.66 -11.74
CA GLY A 291 8.26 29.34 -11.30
C GLY A 291 9.41 28.35 -11.10
N GLY A 292 9.24 27.41 -10.18
CA GLY A 292 10.21 26.33 -9.96
C GLY A 292 10.24 25.32 -11.11
N THR A 293 11.43 24.81 -11.43
CA THR A 293 11.67 23.78 -12.46
C THR A 293 11.44 22.37 -11.92
N THR A 294 11.40 21.35 -12.78
CA THR A 294 11.04 19.98 -12.40
C THR A 294 11.87 18.94 -13.16
N SER A 295 11.99 17.72 -12.60
CA SER A 295 12.65 16.59 -13.27
C SER A 295 12.19 15.24 -12.72
N GLY A 296 12.23 14.21 -13.56
CA GLY A 296 11.95 12.81 -13.19
C GLY A 296 10.47 12.42 -13.16
N GLY A 297 9.56 13.37 -13.35
CA GLY A 297 8.12 13.13 -13.37
C GLY A 297 7.61 12.65 -14.73
N SER A 298 6.59 11.79 -14.73
CA SER A 298 5.79 11.51 -15.92
C SER A 298 4.77 12.63 -16.19
N PHE A 299 4.37 13.34 -15.14
CA PHE A 299 3.68 14.62 -15.20
C PHE A 299 4.42 15.62 -14.31
N GLN A 300 4.85 16.75 -14.88
CA GLN A 300 5.82 17.64 -14.21
C GLN A 300 5.75 19.13 -14.61
N PRO A 301 4.63 19.82 -14.40
CA PRO A 301 4.50 21.24 -14.71
C PRO A 301 5.42 22.10 -13.82
N ALA A 302 5.99 23.14 -14.41
CA ALA A 302 6.70 24.18 -13.67
C ALA A 302 5.74 24.96 -12.75
N GLY A 303 6.30 25.60 -11.73
CA GLY A 303 5.54 26.47 -10.84
C GLY A 303 4.97 27.70 -11.54
N GLY A 304 3.91 28.31 -10.99
CA GLY A 304 3.42 29.58 -11.50
C GLY A 304 4.41 30.70 -11.21
N ALA A 305 4.65 31.59 -12.17
CA ALA A 305 5.38 32.82 -11.89
C ALA A 305 4.55 33.71 -10.93
N GLY A 306 5.24 34.51 -10.11
CA GLY A 306 4.61 35.60 -9.39
C GLY A 306 4.16 36.71 -10.35
N GLN A 307 3.61 37.78 -9.80
CA GLN A 307 3.32 39.00 -10.54
C GLN A 307 4.33 40.09 -10.15
N ALA A 308 4.63 41.00 -11.08
CA ALA A 308 5.39 42.19 -10.75
C ALA A 308 4.58 43.11 -9.82
N GLY A 309 5.26 44.01 -9.11
CA GLY A 309 4.59 45.14 -8.47
C GLY A 309 3.88 46.01 -9.50
N GLN A 310 2.83 46.73 -9.10
CA GLN A 310 2.10 47.63 -9.98
C GLN A 310 1.94 49.01 -9.34
N VAL A 311 2.01 50.05 -10.17
CA VAL A 311 1.73 51.45 -9.77
C VAL A 311 0.61 52.00 -10.66
N ILE A 312 -0.47 52.49 -10.06
CA ILE A 312 -1.59 53.13 -10.76
C ILE A 312 -1.84 54.50 -10.14
N GLY A 313 -1.44 55.55 -10.85
CA GLY A 313 -1.44 56.91 -10.30
C GLY A 313 -0.55 56.98 -9.06
N SER A 314 -1.12 57.34 -7.90
CA SER A 314 -0.41 57.40 -6.61
C SER A 314 -0.59 56.13 -5.75
N ASN A 315 -1.21 55.07 -6.27
CA ASN A 315 -1.42 53.81 -5.55
C ASN A 315 -0.36 52.77 -5.94
N TYR A 316 0.18 52.05 -4.94
CA TYR A 316 1.23 51.05 -5.12
C TYR A 316 0.75 49.69 -4.61
N TYR A 317 0.63 48.74 -5.53
CA TYR A 317 0.16 47.39 -5.25
C TYR A 317 1.33 46.41 -5.37
N GLY A 318 1.58 45.63 -4.32
CA GLY A 318 2.55 44.54 -4.36
C GLY A 318 2.11 43.47 -5.35
N GLY A 319 3.07 42.72 -5.89
CA GLY A 319 2.77 41.62 -6.79
C GLY A 319 2.15 40.42 -6.05
N PHE A 320 1.25 39.70 -6.70
CA PHE A 320 0.74 38.42 -6.21
C PHE A 320 1.81 37.34 -6.28
N GLY A 321 1.83 36.45 -5.29
CA GLY A 321 2.64 35.25 -5.31
C GLY A 321 2.16 34.25 -6.37
N GLY A 322 3.10 33.49 -6.93
CA GLY A 322 2.83 32.46 -7.93
C GLY A 322 2.09 31.27 -7.33
N ALA A 323 1.14 30.73 -8.09
CA ALA A 323 0.40 29.55 -7.70
C ALA A 323 1.27 28.28 -7.77
N SER A 324 1.05 27.38 -6.80
CA SER A 324 1.60 26.03 -6.81
C SER A 324 0.78 25.15 -7.77
N PRO A 325 1.38 24.34 -8.65
CA PRO A 325 0.63 23.47 -9.54
C PRO A 325 -0.22 22.46 -8.75
N LEU A 326 -1.48 22.29 -9.17
CA LEU A 326 -2.48 21.42 -8.53
C LEU A 326 -2.89 21.79 -7.09
N ALA A 327 -2.25 22.79 -6.47
CA ALA A 327 -2.53 23.22 -5.11
C ALA A 327 -3.00 24.69 -5.02
N GLY A 328 -2.67 25.52 -6.01
CA GLY A 328 -3.09 26.91 -6.09
C GLY A 328 -2.40 27.82 -5.07
N GLY A 329 -3.16 28.74 -4.47
CA GLY A 329 -2.80 29.40 -3.21
C GLY A 329 -1.73 30.50 -3.27
N GLY A 330 -1.47 31.10 -4.44
CA GLY A 330 -0.55 32.24 -4.55
C GLY A 330 -0.91 33.38 -3.58
N GLY A 331 0.09 33.89 -2.86
CA GLY A 331 -0.14 34.91 -1.83
C GLY A 331 -0.70 36.22 -2.40
N TYR A 332 -1.74 36.77 -1.76
CA TYR A 332 -2.14 38.15 -1.99
C TYR A 332 -0.98 39.11 -1.66
N PRO A 333 -0.97 40.35 -2.16
CA PRO A 333 0.06 41.33 -1.82
C PRO A 333 0.27 41.40 -0.30
N SER A 334 1.52 41.35 0.14
CA SER A 334 1.93 41.29 1.56
C SER A 334 1.48 40.05 2.36
N ALA A 335 0.92 39.03 1.71
CA ALA A 335 0.51 37.77 2.35
C ALA A 335 1.50 36.64 2.06
N GLN A 336 1.67 35.75 3.03
CA GLN A 336 2.45 34.53 2.87
C GLN A 336 1.79 33.58 1.86
N GLY A 337 2.57 32.66 1.28
CA GLY A 337 2.02 31.56 0.50
C GLY A 337 1.04 30.73 1.34
N ALA A 338 -0.16 30.48 0.81
CA ALA A 338 -1.26 29.88 1.58
C ALA A 338 -1.21 28.35 1.62
N ILE A 339 -0.66 27.72 0.58
CA ILE A 339 -0.62 26.25 0.42
C ILE A 339 0.79 25.85 -0.04
N PHE A 340 1.20 24.61 0.25
CA PHE A 340 2.53 24.11 -0.09
C PHE A 340 2.96 24.48 -1.52
N GLY A 341 4.18 25.00 -1.63
CA GLY A 341 4.77 25.47 -2.87
C GLY A 341 4.25 26.79 -3.42
N SER A 342 3.27 27.45 -2.80
CA SER A 342 2.81 28.77 -3.27
C SER A 342 3.79 29.89 -2.89
N GLY A 343 3.96 30.85 -3.80
CA GLY A 343 4.81 32.02 -3.58
C GLY A 343 4.17 33.06 -2.65
N GLY A 344 5.00 33.82 -1.94
CA GLY A 344 4.56 34.94 -1.11
C GLY A 344 4.31 36.21 -1.94
N GLY A 345 3.35 37.03 -1.51
CA GLY A 345 3.05 38.31 -2.15
C GLY A 345 4.10 39.39 -1.86
N GLY A 346 4.34 40.25 -2.83
CA GLY A 346 5.24 41.39 -2.72
C GLY A 346 4.70 42.46 -1.76
N GLY A 347 5.61 43.24 -1.19
CA GLY A 347 5.26 44.33 -0.28
C GLY A 347 4.63 45.50 -1.03
N THR A 348 3.65 46.15 -0.41
CA THR A 348 3.05 47.39 -0.90
C THR A 348 3.73 48.59 -0.27
N SER A 349 3.64 49.77 -0.91
CA SER A 349 4.06 51.00 -0.24
C SER A 349 3.26 51.16 1.06
N ASN A 350 3.84 51.87 2.04
CA ASN A 350 3.25 52.13 3.36
C ASN A 350 3.40 50.99 4.41
N THR A 351 4.57 50.33 4.46
CA THR A 351 5.07 49.46 5.55
C THR A 351 4.54 48.02 5.65
N ALA A 352 3.65 47.58 4.74
CA ALA A 352 3.24 46.18 4.73
C ALA A 352 4.41 45.28 4.29
N ALA A 353 4.86 44.42 5.20
CA ALA A 353 5.95 43.49 4.92
C ALA A 353 5.51 42.48 3.84
N PRO A 354 6.40 42.11 2.91
CA PRO A 354 6.10 41.03 1.96
C PRO A 354 5.86 39.70 2.67
N GLY A 355 5.24 38.77 1.96
CA GLY A 355 5.02 37.42 2.44
C GLY A 355 6.19 36.47 2.19
N THR A 356 6.39 35.51 3.09
CA THR A 356 7.23 34.33 2.85
C THR A 356 6.55 33.37 1.88
N GLY A 357 7.34 32.60 1.13
CA GLY A 357 6.81 31.47 0.37
C GLY A 357 6.39 30.32 1.29
N ALA A 358 5.47 29.49 0.82
CA ALA A 358 5.10 28.25 1.51
C ALA A 358 6.14 27.14 1.29
N GLY A 359 6.26 26.23 2.25
CA GLY A 359 7.13 25.07 2.20
C GLY A 359 6.67 24.08 1.14
N GLY A 360 7.58 23.20 0.72
CA GLY A 360 7.29 22.11 -0.19
C GLY A 360 6.57 20.95 0.49
N LEU A 361 6.15 19.99 -0.32
CA LEU A 361 5.52 18.75 0.13
C LEU A 361 6.05 17.58 -0.69
N VAL A 362 6.29 16.44 -0.05
CA VAL A 362 6.47 15.16 -0.75
C VAL A 362 5.43 14.18 -0.24
N THR A 363 4.74 13.48 -1.13
CA THR A 363 3.86 12.36 -0.77
C THR A 363 4.31 11.10 -1.46
N ILE A 364 4.32 9.98 -0.74
CA ILE A 364 4.71 8.68 -1.26
C ILE A 364 3.59 7.69 -0.96
N SER A 365 3.12 6.99 -1.99
CA SER A 365 2.08 5.96 -1.93
C SER A 365 2.61 4.60 -2.40
N TRP A 366 2.28 3.52 -1.70
CA TRP A 366 2.69 2.14 -2.05
C TRP A 366 1.68 1.11 -1.57
#